data_AF-A0ABD0P3W3-F1
#
_entry.id   AF-A0ABD0P3W3-F1
#
_cell.length_a   1.000
_cell.length_b   1.000
_cell.length_c   1.000
_cell.angle_alpha   90.00
_cell.angle_beta   90.00
_cell.angle_gamma   90.00
#
_symmetry.space_group_name_H-M   'P 1'
#
loop_
_entity.id
_entity.type
_entity.pdbx_description
1 polymer ?
#
loop_
_entity_poly.entity_id
_entity_poly.type
_entity_poly.pdbx_seq_one_letter_code
_entity_poly.pdbx_strand_id
1 'polypeptide(L)' 'YQGAMCEQKIDPCASGPCHNNASCSPQGAGLGFSCTCPAGFTGPTCAQLVDFCALNPCAHGICRSVGTSYRCLCVP' A
#
# COMPACT_ATOMS: atom_id res chain seq x y z
N TYR A 1 2.55 -10.94 22.64
CA TYR A 1 1.47 -11.51 23.45
C TYR A 1 1.02 -10.47 24.48
N GLN A 2 -0.25 -10.48 24.87
CA GLN A 2 -0.91 -9.56 25.80
C GLN A 2 -1.76 -10.37 26.81
N GLY A 3 -2.25 -9.72 27.86
CA GLY A 3 -2.94 -10.39 28.99
C GLY A 3 -2.04 -10.61 30.20
N ALA A 4 -2.64 -10.90 31.35
CA ALA A 4 -1.92 -11.03 32.63
C ALA A 4 -0.95 -12.22 32.66
N MET A 5 -1.15 -13.20 31.79
CA MET A 5 -0.30 -14.38 31.65
C MET A 5 0.31 -14.48 30.24
N CYS A 6 0.30 -13.39 29.45
CA CYS A 6 0.75 -13.38 28.06
C CYS A 6 0.04 -14.43 27.18
N GLU A 7 -1.22 -14.73 27.49
CA GLU A 7 -2.01 -15.78 26.84
C GLU A 7 -2.63 -15.34 25.51
N GLN A 8 -2.82 -14.03 25.32
CA GLN A 8 -3.45 -13.51 24.11
C GLN A 8 -2.40 -13.16 23.06
N LYS A 9 -2.56 -13.66 21.84
CA LYS A 9 -1.73 -13.21 20.71
C LYS A 9 -2.08 -11.75 20.43
N ILE A 10 -1.07 -10.91 20.21
CA ILE A 10 -1.34 -9.53 19.80
C ILE A 10 -1.77 -9.59 18.34
N ASP A 11 -2.91 -8.99 18.04
CA ASP A 11 -3.36 -8.82 16.66
C ASP A 11 -2.89 -7.44 16.15
N PRO A 12 -1.86 -7.39 15.31
CA PRO A 12 -1.37 -6.13 14.75
C PRO A 12 -2.34 -5.52 13.72
N CYS A 13 -3.37 -6.25 13.28
CA CYS A 13 -4.43 -5.74 12.41
C CYS A 13 -5.60 -5.10 13.16
N ALA A 14 -5.72 -5.31 14.49
CA ALA A 14 -6.84 -4.80 15.29
C ALA A 14 -6.93 -3.27 15.31
N SER A 15 -5.81 -2.57 15.10
CA SER A 15 -5.76 -1.10 14.99
C SER A 15 -6.15 -0.56 13.62
N GLY A 16 -6.41 -1.43 12.63
CA GLY A 16 -6.71 -1.05 11.26
C GLY A 16 -5.58 -0.29 10.55
N PRO A 17 -4.34 -0.83 10.52
CA PRO A 17 -3.20 -0.11 9.95
C PRO A 17 -3.27 0.04 8.41
N CYS A 18 -4.10 -0.74 7.72
CA CYS A 18 -4.21 -0.72 6.26
C CYS A 18 -5.32 0.24 5.79
N HIS A 19 -5.00 1.13 4.85
CA HIS A 19 -5.91 2.14 4.31
C HIS A 19 -6.51 1.72 2.96
N ASN A 20 -7.47 2.49 2.45
CA ASN A 20 -8.05 2.36 1.10
C ASN A 20 -8.68 0.98 0.81
N ASN A 21 -9.39 0.38 1.78
CA ASN A 21 -9.95 -0.98 1.68
C ASN A 21 -8.89 -2.08 1.43
N ALA A 22 -7.64 -1.86 1.86
CA ALA A 22 -6.62 -2.88 1.83
C ALA A 22 -6.87 -3.98 2.88
N SER A 23 -6.50 -5.21 2.53
CA SER A 23 -6.62 -6.36 3.45
C SER A 23 -5.41 -6.45 4.36
N CYS A 24 -5.62 -6.42 5.68
CA CYS A 24 -4.56 -6.65 6.66
C CYS A 24 -4.36 -8.14 6.92
N SER A 25 -3.10 -8.57 7.02
CA SER A 25 -2.74 -9.92 7.46
C SER A 25 -1.58 -9.85 8.46
N PRO A 26 -1.71 -10.47 9.64
CA PRO A 26 -0.62 -10.52 10.61
C PRO A 26 0.55 -11.34 10.05
N GLN A 27 1.77 -10.81 10.16
CA GLN A 27 3.01 -11.49 9.78
C GLN A 27 3.78 -11.96 11.02
N GLY A 28 4.02 -13.27 11.09
CA GLY A 28 4.84 -13.89 12.13
C GLY A 28 4.15 -13.98 13.50
N ALA A 29 4.97 -14.04 14.54
CA ALA A 29 4.54 -14.23 15.92
C ALA A 29 4.53 -12.92 16.77
N GLY A 30 4.89 -11.78 16.17
CA GLY A 30 5.03 -10.49 16.84
C GLY A 30 4.01 -9.45 16.38
N LEU A 31 4.43 -8.18 16.38
CA LEU A 31 3.65 -7.03 15.91
C LEU A 31 3.74 -6.81 14.39
N GLY A 32 4.33 -7.75 13.65
CA GLY A 32 4.46 -7.66 12.21
C GLY A 32 3.09 -7.78 11.54
N PHE A 33 2.81 -6.90 10.58
CA PHE A 33 1.64 -7.00 9.72
C PHE A 33 2.04 -6.74 8.28
N SER A 34 1.17 -7.14 7.37
CA SER A 34 1.30 -6.85 5.95
C SER A 34 -0.06 -6.46 5.40
N CYS A 35 -0.08 -5.38 4.61
CA CYS A 35 -1.26 -4.91 3.93
C CYS A 35 -1.21 -5.35 2.46
N THR A 36 -2.28 -5.98 2.00
CA THR A 36 -2.48 -6.27 0.58
C THR A 36 -3.21 -5.08 -0.05
N CYS A 37 -2.46 -4.28 -0.81
CA CYS A 37 -2.99 -3.05 -1.38
C CYS A 37 -3.89 -3.32 -2.60
N PRO A 38 -5.02 -2.61 -2.73
CA PRO A 38 -5.78 -2.60 -3.97
C PRO A 38 -4.97 -1.95 -5.09
N ALA A 39 -5.36 -2.25 -6.33
CA ALA A 39 -4.69 -1.71 -7.51
C ALA A 39 -4.69 -0.17 -7.48
N GLY A 40 -3.52 0.43 -7.70
CA GLY A 40 -3.32 1.88 -7.65
C GLY A 40 -2.90 2.42 -6.27
N PHE A 41 -2.76 1.57 -5.24
CA PHE A 41 -2.20 1.96 -3.95
C PHE A 41 -0.88 1.24 -3.64
N THR A 42 -0.04 1.88 -2.84
CA THR A 42 1.31 1.41 -2.49
C THR A 42 1.69 1.85 -1.07
N GLY A 43 2.85 1.39 -0.63
CA GLY A 43 3.40 1.62 0.71
C GLY A 43 2.99 0.54 1.72
N PRO A 44 3.58 0.59 2.93
CA PRO A 44 3.39 -0.45 3.96
C PRO A 44 1.94 -0.52 4.48
N THR A 45 1.20 0.58 4.38
CA THR A 45 -0.19 0.70 4.84
C THR A 45 -1.17 0.95 3.71
N CYS A 46 -0.73 0.89 2.44
CA CYS A 46 -1.56 1.20 1.26
C CYS A 46 -2.18 2.61 1.28
N ALA A 47 -1.57 3.55 2.03
CA ALA A 47 -2.04 4.93 2.13
C ALA A 47 -1.65 5.78 0.91
N GLN A 48 -0.61 5.38 0.19
CA GLN A 48 -0.06 6.14 -0.93
C GLN A 48 -0.67 5.66 -2.25
N LEU A 49 -0.90 6.56 -3.19
CA LEU A 49 -1.23 6.18 -4.56
C LEU A 49 0.04 5.75 -5.29
N VAL A 50 -0.07 4.75 -6.15
CA VAL A 50 1.01 4.36 -7.07
C VAL A 50 1.22 5.51 -8.04
N ASP A 51 2.40 6.11 -7.98
CA ASP A 51 2.82 7.06 -9.00
C ASP A 51 3.44 6.30 -10.18
N PHE A 52 2.62 6.01 -11.17
CA PHE A 52 3.04 5.36 -12.42
C PHE A 52 3.97 6.25 -13.26
N CYS A 53 4.11 7.53 -12.90
CA CYS A 53 5.02 8.48 -13.53
C CYS A 53 6.32 8.70 -12.76
N ALA A 54 6.53 8.03 -11.62
CA ALA A 54 7.70 8.25 -10.75
C ALA A 54 9.04 8.06 -11.48
N LEU A 55 9.10 7.15 -12.46
CA LEU A 55 10.30 6.88 -13.25
C LEU A 55 10.37 7.66 -14.57
N ASN A 56 9.44 8.60 -14.81
CA ASN A 56 9.30 9.31 -16.07
C ASN A 56 9.41 8.40 -17.31
N PRO A 57 8.47 7.44 -17.47
CA PRO A 57 8.52 6.47 -18.57
C PRO A 57 8.31 7.10 -19.97
N CYS A 58 7.96 8.39 -20.05
CA CYS A 58 7.73 9.09 -21.30
C CYS A 58 9.03 9.65 -21.88
N ALA A 59 9.33 9.33 -23.13
CA ALA A 59 10.54 9.85 -23.80
C ALA A 59 10.40 11.35 -24.16
N HIS A 60 9.33 11.71 -24.88
CA HIS A 60 9.07 13.07 -25.34
C HIS A 60 7.61 13.44 -25.05
N GLY A 61 7.32 13.81 -23.81
CA GLY A 61 5.97 14.17 -23.39
C GLY A 61 5.80 14.29 -21.88
N ILE A 62 4.61 14.69 -21.47
CA ILE A 62 4.24 14.82 -20.06
C ILE A 62 3.58 13.52 -19.60
N CYS A 63 4.15 12.87 -18.58
CA CYS A 63 3.53 11.71 -17.97
C CYS A 63 2.33 12.11 -17.09
N ARG A 64 1.23 11.37 -17.19
CA ARG A 64 0.08 11.51 -16.29
C ARG A 64 -0.38 10.16 -15.80
N SER A 65 -0.42 9.97 -14.48
CA SER A 65 -1.04 8.80 -13.86
C SER A 65 -2.54 8.81 -14.12
N VAL A 66 -3.09 7.69 -14.60
CA VAL A 66 -4.51 7.52 -14.94
C VAL A 66 -4.98 6.18 -14.40
N GLY A 67 -5.80 6.23 -13.34
CA GLY A 67 -6.28 5.02 -12.66
C GLY A 67 -5.11 4.19 -12.13
N THR A 68 -4.96 2.99 -12.65
CA THR A 68 -3.90 2.03 -12.28
C THR A 68 -2.81 1.92 -13.37
N SER A 69 -2.61 2.97 -14.16
CA SER A 69 -1.63 3.04 -15.24
C SER A 69 -1.11 4.48 -15.43
N TYR A 70 -0.22 4.70 -16.38
CA TYR A 70 0.18 6.03 -16.84
C TYR A 70 -0.18 6.24 -18.32
N ARG A 71 -0.28 7.51 -18.72
CA ARG A 71 -0.32 7.91 -20.12
C ARG A 71 0.70 9.00 -20.39
N CYS A 72 1.32 8.95 -21.57
CA CYS A 72 2.17 10.05 -22.05
C CYS A 72 1.35 11.00 -22.91
N LEU A 73 1.42 12.29 -22.58
CA LEU A 73 0.87 13.36 -23.40
C LEU A 73 1.98 13.93 -24.26
N CYS A 74 1.95 13.60 -25.55
CA CYS A 74 2.89 14.16 -26.51
C CYS A 74 2.68 15.67 -26.61
N VAL A 75 3.77 16.41 -26.57
CA VAL A 75 3.79 17.85 -26.86
C VAL A 75 4.05 17.99 -28.38
N PRO A 76 3.29 18.81 -29.11
CA PRO A 76 3.49 19.01 -30.54
C PRO A 76 4.85 19.65 -30.87
#